data_AF-A0A945PMG3-F1
#
_entry.id   AF-A0A945PMG3-F1
#
_cell.length_a   1.000
_cell.length_b   1.000
_cell.length_c   1.000
_cell.angle_alpha   90.00
_cell.angle_beta   90.00
_cell.angle_gamma   90.00
#
_symmetry.space_group_name_H-M   'P 1'
#
loop_
_entity.id
_entity.type
_entity.pdbx_description
1 polymer ?
#
loop_
_entity_poly.entity_id
_entity_poly.type
_entity_poly.pdbx_seq_one_letter_code
_entity_poly.pdbx_strand_id
1 'polypeptide(L)'
;MNLDPLRLQIEEELRALEAQDEETKASRAPVELDQQSVGRLSRMDAMQVQAMSAETHRRRSVRITALRSALKRIDGDDFGFCAICDEEIPEKRLTLDPVLTTCVGCASNLSG
;
A
#
# COMPACT_ATOMS: atom_id res chain seq x y z
N MET A 1 2.52 -21.88 12.95
CA MET A 1 1.67 -20.68 12.89
C MET A 1 0.51 -20.96 11.95
N ASN A 2 -0.73 -20.58 12.27
CA ASN A 2 -1.83 -20.69 11.30
C ASN A 2 -1.83 -19.42 10.41
N LEU A 3 -1.57 -19.57 9.12
CA LEU A 3 -1.45 -18.46 8.17
C LEU A 3 -2.79 -18.09 7.50
N ASP A 4 -3.82 -18.92 7.64
CA ASP A 4 -5.13 -18.69 6.99
C ASP A 4 -5.75 -17.33 7.37
N PRO A 5 -5.74 -16.89 8.64
CA PRO A 5 -6.30 -15.59 9.01
C PRO A 5 -5.53 -14.42 8.37
N LEU A 6 -4.20 -14.53 8.28
CA LEU A 6 -3.36 -13.50 7.66
C LEU A 6 -3.58 -13.45 6.15
N ARG A 7 -3.72 -14.61 5.52
CA ARG A 7 -4.04 -14.70 4.09
C ARG A 7 -5.36 -14.00 3.79
N LEU A 8 -6.41 -14.31 4.54
CA LEU A 8 -7.72 -13.69 4.39
C LEU A 8 -7.64 -12.16 4.55
N GLN A 9 -6.94 -11.70 5.59
CA GLN A 9 -6.72 -10.26 5.82
C GLN A 9 -6.04 -9.59 4.62
N ILE A 10 -4.98 -10.20 4.06
CA ILE A 10 -4.29 -9.66 2.89
C ILE A 10 -5.21 -9.61 1.67
N GLU A 11 -5.97 -10.68 1.41
CA GLU A 11 -6.87 -10.76 0.25
C GLU A 11 -8.02 -9.74 0.33
N GLU A 12 -8.59 -9.52 1.53
CA GLU A 12 -9.59 -8.50 1.78
C GLU A 12 -9.03 -7.08 1.55
N GLU A 13 -7.84 -6.79 2.10
CA GLU A 13 -7.20 -5.48 1.93
C GLU A 13 -6.85 -5.24 0.45
N LEU A 14 -6.31 -6.24 -0.24
CA LEU A 14 -5.96 -6.16 -1.65
C LEU A 14 -7.20 -5.85 -2.50
N ARG A 15 -8.31 -6.55 -2.26
CA ARG A 15 -9.58 -6.32 -2.95
C ARG A 15 -10.09 -4.90 -2.73
N ALA A 16 -10.03 -4.40 -1.49
CA ALA A 16 -10.46 -3.04 -1.16
C ALA A 16 -9.62 -1.99 -1.89
N LEU A 17 -8.30 -2.15 -1.92
CA LEU A 17 -7.39 -1.21 -2.59
C LEU A 17 -7.54 -1.25 -4.12
N GLU A 18 -7.71 -2.43 -4.70
CA GLU A 18 -7.94 -2.60 -6.14
C GLU A 18 -9.28 -1.98 -6.57
N ALA A 19 -10.35 -2.19 -5.79
CA ALA A 19 -11.65 -1.56 -6.06
C ALA A 19 -11.56 -0.02 -6.05
N GLN A 20 -10.84 0.55 -5.07
CA GLN A 20 -10.61 1.99 -5.02
C GLN A 20 -9.77 2.49 -6.21
N ASP A 21 -8.78 1.72 -6.68
CA ASP A 21 -7.97 2.09 -7.83
C ASP A 21 -8.81 2.14 -9.11
N GLU A 22 -9.69 1.16 -9.31
CA GLU A 22 -10.64 1.13 -10.43
C GLU A 22 -11.66 2.26 -10.38
N GLU A 23 -12.25 2.56 -9.21
CA GLU A 23 -13.17 3.68 -9.04
C GLU A 23 -12.50 5.03 -9.36
N THR A 24 -11.24 5.18 -8.98
CA THR A 24 -10.49 6.40 -9.29
C THR A 24 -10.10 6.47 -10.77
N LYS A 25 -9.83 5.34 -11.45
CA LYS A 25 -9.64 5.31 -12.92
C LYS A 25 -10.92 5.73 -13.65
N ALA A 26 -12.09 5.27 -13.21
CA ALA A 26 -13.37 5.69 -13.76
C ALA A 26 -13.62 7.20 -13.56
N SER A 27 -13.22 7.75 -12.42
CA SER A 27 -13.32 9.18 -12.09
C SER A 27 -12.24 10.06 -12.75
N ARG A 28 -11.18 9.45 -13.31
CA ARG A 28 -10.11 10.12 -14.07
C ARG A 28 -10.43 10.29 -15.56
N ALA A 29 -11.61 9.86 -16.01
CA ALA A 29 -12.13 10.32 -17.30
C ALA A 29 -12.02 11.86 -17.31
N PRO A 30 -11.37 12.47 -18.31
CA PRO A 30 -11.11 13.90 -18.29
C PRO A 30 -12.42 14.64 -18.08
N VAL A 31 -12.57 15.27 -16.92
CA VAL A 31 -13.55 16.34 -16.79
C VAL A 31 -13.04 17.41 -17.73
N GLU A 32 -13.69 17.55 -18.89
CA GLU A 32 -13.57 18.70 -19.78
C GLU A 32 -13.92 19.93 -18.94
N LEU A 33 -12.92 20.45 -18.23
CA LEU A 33 -13.00 21.72 -17.55
C LEU A 33 -13.03 22.76 -18.66
N ASP A 34 -14.23 23.28 -18.95
CA ASP A 34 -14.43 24.44 -19.81
C ASP A 34 -13.52 25.58 -19.33
N GLN A 35 -12.40 25.74 -20.05
CA GLN A 35 -11.26 26.57 -19.64
C GLN A 35 -11.58 28.06 -19.71
N GLN A 36 -12.80 28.46 -20.10
CA GLN A 36 -13.15 29.88 -20.24
C GLN A 36 -13.45 30.59 -18.91
N SER A 37 -13.51 29.89 -17.76
CA SER A 37 -13.94 30.48 -16.48
C SER A 37 -12.96 30.35 -15.29
N VAL A 38 -11.84 29.62 -15.41
CA VAL A 38 -10.91 29.32 -14.29
C VAL A 38 -9.80 30.37 -14.14
N GLY A 39 -9.93 31.24 -13.12
CA GLY A 39 -8.96 32.29 -12.76
C GLY A 39 -7.63 31.75 -12.17
N ARG A 40 -6.60 32.60 -12.03
CA ARG A 40 -5.23 32.19 -11.58
C ARG A 40 -5.21 31.38 -10.26
N LEU A 41 -6.10 31.66 -9.30
CA LEU A 41 -6.17 30.94 -8.03
C LEU A 41 -6.53 29.46 -8.23
N SER A 42 -7.51 29.19 -9.10
CA SER A 42 -7.97 27.83 -9.40
C SER A 42 -6.90 26.93 -10.06
N ARG A 43 -5.87 27.50 -10.73
CA ARG A 43 -4.75 26.72 -11.27
C ARG A 43 -3.78 26.24 -10.18
N MET A 44 -3.55 27.04 -9.14
CA MET A 44 -2.70 26.64 -8.01
C MET A 44 -3.38 25.55 -7.19
N ASP A 45 -4.68 25.73 -6.91
CA ASP A 45 -5.48 24.73 -6.20
C ASP A 45 -5.58 23.42 -7.00
N ALA A 46 -5.79 23.50 -8.32
CA ALA A 46 -5.82 22.32 -9.19
C ALA A 46 -4.49 21.55 -9.18
N MET A 47 -3.33 22.24 -9.23
CA MET A 47 -2.02 21.58 -9.13
C MET A 47 -1.81 20.90 -7.78
N GLN A 48 -2.25 21.55 -6.70
CA GLN A 48 -2.12 21.00 -5.35
C GLN A 48 -3.00 19.76 -5.16
N VAL A 49 -4.24 19.78 -5.66
CA VAL A 49 -5.14 18.62 -5.71
C VAL A 49 -4.55 17.49 -6.56
N GLN A 50 -3.97 17.81 -7.72
CA GLN A 50 -3.32 16.82 -8.58
C GLN A 50 -2.12 16.15 -7.89
N ALA A 51 -1.27 16.94 -7.21
CA ALA A 51 -0.12 16.42 -6.47
C ALA A 51 -0.54 15.51 -5.31
N MET A 52 -1.57 15.89 -4.55
CA MET A 52 -2.13 15.07 -3.47
C MET A 52 -2.73 13.76 -3.99
N SER A 53 -3.49 13.83 -5.10
CA SER A 53 -4.03 12.64 -5.77
C SER A 53 -2.89 11.70 -6.19
N ALA A 54 -1.87 12.22 -6.89
CA ALA A 54 -0.74 11.42 -7.35
C ALA A 54 -0.01 10.69 -6.22
N GLU A 55 0.25 11.35 -5.09
CA GLU A 55 0.88 10.70 -3.92
C GLU A 55 -0.04 9.64 -3.29
N THR A 56 -1.35 9.88 -3.23
CA THR A 56 -2.33 8.88 -2.73
C THR A 56 -2.28 7.61 -3.59
N HIS A 57 -2.25 7.76 -4.91
CA HIS A 57 -2.10 6.63 -5.83
C HIS A 57 -0.77 5.92 -5.67
N ARG A 58 0.34 6.67 -5.50
CA ARG A 58 1.66 6.09 -5.30
C ARG A 58 1.70 5.22 -4.04
N ARG A 59 1.18 5.72 -2.91
CA ARG A 59 1.09 4.97 -1.65
C ARG A 59 0.24 3.71 -1.78
N ARG A 60 -0.91 3.82 -2.44
CA ARG A 60 -1.79 2.67 -2.72
C ARG A 60 -1.08 1.59 -3.54
N SER A 61 -0.40 1.98 -4.63
CA SER A 61 0.34 1.05 -5.49
C SER A 61 1.48 0.34 -4.75
N VAL A 62 2.21 1.07 -3.90
CA VAL A 62 3.24 0.49 -3.02
C VAL A 62 2.61 -0.53 -2.06
N ARG A 63 1.48 -0.21 -1.43
CA ARG A 63 0.79 -1.13 -0.51
C ARG A 63 0.30 -2.39 -1.22
N ILE A 64 -0.33 -2.26 -2.38
CA ILE A 64 -0.75 -3.40 -3.22
C ILE A 64 0.43 -4.32 -3.55
N THR A 65 1.56 -3.73 -3.94
CA THR A 65 2.78 -4.49 -4.26
C THR A 65 3.30 -5.23 -3.03
N ALA A 66 3.32 -4.58 -1.87
CA ALA A 66 3.75 -5.20 -0.61
C ALA A 66 2.84 -6.36 -0.17
N LEU A 67 1.52 -6.20 -0.30
CA LEU A 67 0.53 -7.24 -0.01
C LEU A 67 0.69 -8.47 -0.93
N ARG A 68 0.86 -8.24 -2.23
CA ARG A 68 1.12 -9.32 -3.20
C ARG A 68 2.42 -10.07 -2.88
N SER A 69 3.46 -9.35 -2.48
CA SER A 69 4.72 -9.97 -2.04
C SER A 69 4.54 -10.76 -0.74
N ALA A 70 3.71 -10.30 0.19
CA ALA A 70 3.38 -11.04 1.40
C ALA A 70 2.68 -12.37 1.09
N LEU A 71 1.69 -12.38 0.19
CA LEU A 71 1.03 -13.61 -0.27
C LEU A 71 2.03 -14.60 -0.88
N LYS A 72 2.94 -14.12 -1.74
CA LYS A 72 3.98 -14.98 -2.33
C LYS A 72 4.88 -15.64 -1.29
N ARG A 73 5.20 -14.93 -0.20
CA ARG A 73 5.98 -15.50 0.91
C ARG A 73 5.18 -16.55 1.69
N ILE A 74 3.89 -16.31 1.91
CA ILE A 74 2.97 -17.30 2.51
C ILE A 74 2.94 -18.57 1.66
N ASP A 75 2.84 -18.43 0.34
CA ASP A 75 2.82 -19.55 -0.60
C ASP A 75 4.18 -20.27 -0.71
N GLY A 76 5.28 -19.57 -0.43
CA GLY A 76 6.66 -20.06 -0.59
C GLY A 76 7.32 -20.60 0.67
N ASP A 77 6.59 -20.72 1.78
CA ASP A 77 7.09 -21.15 3.12
C ASP A 77 8.17 -20.24 3.76
N ASP A 78 8.49 -19.10 3.13
CA ASP A 78 9.42 -18.05 3.60
C ASP A 78 8.70 -16.96 4.43
N PHE A 79 7.49 -17.24 4.93
CA PHE A 79 6.73 -16.27 5.71
C PHE A 79 7.10 -16.30 7.19
N GLY A 80 7.31 -15.12 7.75
CA GLY A 80 7.54 -14.95 9.19
C GLY A 80 9.01 -14.85 9.60
N PHE A 81 9.95 -14.81 8.66
CA PHE A 81 11.37 -14.59 8.94
C PHE A 81 11.84 -13.19 8.52
N CYS A 82 12.82 -12.66 9.26
CA CYS A 82 13.42 -11.36 9.01
C CYS A 82 14.37 -11.42 7.82
N ALA A 83 14.16 -10.58 6.82
CA ALA A 83 15.00 -10.49 5.63
C ALA A 83 16.45 -10.02 5.86
N ILE A 84 16.82 -9.68 7.10
CA ILE A 84 18.14 -9.15 7.47
C ILE A 84 18.92 -10.15 8.33
N CYS A 85 18.30 -10.66 9.41
CA CYS A 85 18.96 -11.55 10.36
C CYS A 85 18.45 -13.00 10.32
N ASP A 86 17.46 -13.28 9.48
CA ASP A 86 16.83 -14.60 9.35
C ASP A 86 16.12 -15.11 10.62
N GLU A 87 15.94 -14.25 11.61
CA GLU A 87 15.19 -14.57 12.84
C GLU A 87 13.68 -14.45 12.64
N GLU A 88 12.91 -15.20 13.43
CA GLU A 88 11.46 -15.13 13.44
C GLU A 88 10.95 -13.72 13.78
N ILE A 89 10.02 -13.22 12.96
CA ILE A 89 9.28 -12.00 13.23
C ILE A 89 8.17 -12.34 14.22
N PRO A 90 8.03 -11.59 15.34
CA PRO A 90 6.97 -11.83 16.31
C PRO A 90 5.59 -11.85 15.66
N GLU A 91 4.80 -12.89 15.93
CA GLU A 91 3.46 -13.08 15.36
C GLU A 91 2.58 -11.84 15.49
N LYS A 92 2.59 -11.19 16.67
CA LYS A 92 1.84 -9.94 16.92
C LYS A 92 2.13 -8.83 15.91
N ARG A 93 3.35 -8.77 15.36
CA ARG A 93 3.71 -7.80 14.30
C ARG A 93 3.13 -8.21 12.95
N LEU A 94 3.18 -9.50 12.62
CA LEU A 94 2.63 -10.03 11.37
C LEU A 94 1.09 -9.95 11.36
N THR A 95 0.44 -10.12 12.50
CA THR A 95 -1.01 -9.88 12.66
C THR A 95 -1.36 -8.39 12.52
N LEU A 96 -0.49 -7.50 13.02
CA LEU A 96 -0.69 -6.05 12.87
C LEU A 96 -0.50 -5.60 11.42
N ASP A 97 0.58 -6.06 10.78
CA ASP A 97 0.86 -5.80 9.38
C ASP A 97 1.63 -6.98 8.73
N PRO A 98 0.96 -7.78 7.89
CA PRO A 98 1.55 -8.99 7.31
C PRO A 98 2.55 -8.69 6.19
N VAL A 99 2.69 -7.42 5.76
CA VAL A 99 3.71 -7.03 4.77
C VAL A 99 5.08 -6.81 5.38
N LEU A 100 5.21 -6.81 6.72
CA LEU A 100 6.49 -6.63 7.38
C LEU A 100 7.48 -7.73 6.95
N THR A 101 8.72 -7.31 6.72
CA THR A 101 9.83 -8.17 6.29
C THR A 101 10.98 -8.15 7.30
N THR A 102 10.87 -7.40 8.39
CA THR A 102 11.95 -7.22 9.36
C THR A 102 11.48 -7.38 10.81
N CYS A 103 12.35 -7.95 11.65
CA CYS A 103 12.13 -8.08 13.08
C CYS A 103 12.27 -6.71 13.79
N VAL A 104 11.88 -6.64 15.07
CA VAL A 104 11.96 -5.41 15.88
C VAL A 104 13.39 -4.87 15.97
N GLY A 105 14.37 -5.76 16.14
CA GLY A 105 15.78 -5.38 16.26
C GLY A 105 16.28 -4.71 14.99
N CYS A 106 16.11 -5.37 13.83
CA CYS A 106 16.55 -4.81 12.55
C CYS A 106 15.77 -3.55 12.15
N ALA A 107 14.47 -3.48 12.44
CA ALA A 107 13.67 -2.29 12.16
C ALA A 107 14.16 -1.07 12.98
N SER A 108 14.51 -1.28 14.25
CA SER A 108 15.06 -0.22 15.11
C SER A 108 16.41 0.29 14.60
N ASN A 109 17.24 -0.60 14.05
CA ASN A 109 18.58 -0.26 13.54
C ASN A 109 18.56 0.48 12.18
N LEU A 110 17.46 0.44 11.43
CA LEU A 110 17.31 1.15 10.15
C LEU A 110 16.87 2.62 10.31
N SER A 111 16.50 3.00 11.54
CA SER A 111 15.95 4.33 11.85
C SER A 111 16.99 5.30 12.42
N GLY A 112 18.28 4.91 12.42
CA GLY A 112 19.40 5.66 12.99
C GLY A 112 20.31 6.28 11.94
#